data_AF-A0A4Q5PG54-F1
#
_entry.id   AF-A0A4Q5PG54-F1
#
_cell.length_a   1.000
_cell.length_b   1.000
_cell.length_c   1.000
_cell.angle_alpha   90.00
_cell.angle_beta   90.00
_cell.angle_gamma   90.00
#
_symmetry.space_group_name_H-M   'P 1'
#
loop_
_entity.id
_entity.type
_entity.pdbx_description
1 polymer ?
#
loop_
_entity_poly.entity_id
_entity_poly.type
_entity_poly.pdbx_seq_one_letter_code
_entity_poly.pdbx_strand_id
1 'polypeptide(L)' 'MTDTINRQVLLVEKPAGKLGPEHFKLTDASLPEPKDGEALLRVRYISLDAANRAWMHGATYRA' A
#
# COMPACT_ATOMS: atom_id res chain seq x y z
N MET A 1 16.45 -19.38 -9.55
CA MET A 1 15.06 -19.04 -9.20
C MET A 1 15.06 -17.55 -8.90
N THR A 2 14.42 -16.73 -9.71
CA THR A 2 14.42 -15.28 -9.50
C THR A 2 13.60 -14.98 -8.26
N ASP A 3 14.27 -14.63 -7.16
CA ASP A 3 13.65 -14.08 -5.95
C ASP A 3 12.77 -12.91 -6.38
N THR A 4 11.47 -13.17 -6.40
CA THR A 4 10.51 -12.17 -6.85
C THR A 4 10.12 -11.38 -5.61
N ILE A 5 10.76 -10.23 -5.45
CA ILE A 5 10.53 -9.28 -4.36
C ILE A 5 9.16 -8.61 -4.51
N ASN A 6 8.42 -8.52 -3.40
CA ASN A 6 7.21 -7.73 -3.28
C ASN A 6 7.60 -6.31 -2.84
N ARG A 7 7.75 -5.40 -3.80
CA ARG A 7 8.01 -3.98 -3.53
C ARG A 7 6.76 -3.31 -2.97
N GLN A 8 6.89 -2.65 -1.83
CA GLN A 8 5.80 -1.99 -1.12
C GLN A 8 6.09 -0.50 -0.95
N VAL A 9 5.07 0.33 -1.13
CA VAL A 9 5.09 1.76 -0.78
C VAL A 9 4.26 1.90 0.49
N LEU A 10 4.93 2.04 1.63
CA LEU A 10 4.29 2.08 2.94
C LEU A 10 4.08 3.53 3.37
N LEU A 11 2.90 3.85 3.90
CA LEU A 11 2.66 5.11 4.62
C LEU A 11 3.27 4.97 6.03
N VAL A 12 4.36 5.68 6.30
CA VAL A 12 5.09 5.62 7.57
C VAL A 12 4.75 6.76 8.53
N GLU A 13 4.22 7.86 8.00
CA GLU A 13 3.78 9.00 8.78
C GLU A 13 2.49 9.58 8.17
N LYS A 14 1.53 9.95 9.03
CA LYS A 14 0.30 10.60 8.56
C LYS A 14 0.55 12.09 8.33
N PRO A 15 0.30 12.61 7.13
CA PRO A 15 0.52 14.02 6.85
C PRO A 15 -0.42 14.92 7.64
N ALA A 16 0.12 15.80 8.48
CA ALA A 16 -0.65 16.89 9.09
C ALA A 16 -1.01 17.99 8.07
N GLY A 17 -0.17 18.14 7.04
CA GLY A 17 -0.34 19.15 5.99
C GLY A 17 -0.26 18.54 4.59
N LYS A 18 0.52 19.18 3.72
CA LYS A 18 0.77 18.69 2.36
C LYS A 18 1.44 17.32 2.41
N LEU A 19 1.05 16.46 1.47
CA LEU A 19 1.69 15.16 1.29
C LEU A 19 3.06 15.35 0.65
N GLY A 20 4.05 14.63 1.16
CA GLY A 20 5.44 14.67 0.72
C GLY A 20 6.10 13.29 0.79
N PRO A 21 7.25 13.09 0.12
CA PRO A 21 7.96 11.81 0.09
C PRO A 21 8.29 11.22 1.46
N GLU A 22 8.52 12.06 2.47
CA GLU A 22 8.82 11.70 3.86
C GLU A 22 7.72 10.86 4.53
N HIS A 23 6.47 10.98 4.05
CA HIS A 23 5.36 10.19 4.56
C HIS A 23 5.40 8.74 4.07
N PHE A 24 6.26 8.43 3.11
CA PHE A 24 6.33 7.11 2.48
C PHE A 24 7.70 6.46 2.63
N LYS A 25 7.69 5.13 2.68
CA LYS A 25 8.89 4.31 2.60
C LYS A 25 8.73 3.26 1.51
N LEU A 26 9.73 3.18 0.62
CA LEU A 26 9.85 2.08 -0.33
C LEU A 26 10.58 0.92 0.34
N THR A 27 9.97 -0.26 0.37
CA THR A 27 10.55 -1.45 0.98
C THR A 27 10.41 -2.65 0.08
N ASP A 28 11.39 -3.55 0.14
CA ASP A 28 11.28 -4.88 -0.46
C ASP A 28 10.86 -5.88 0.61
N ALA A 29 9.89 -6.73 0.27
CA ALA A 29 9.39 -7.81 1.11
C ALA A 29 9.41 -9.14 0.34
N SER A 30 9.33 -10.27 1.05
CA SER A 30 9.09 -11.55 0.42
C SER A 30 7.69 -11.61 -0.20
N LEU A 31 7.52 -12.41 -1.26
CA LEU A 31 6.20 -12.77 -1.75
C LEU A 31 5.42 -13.49 -0.64
N PRO A 32 4.17 -13.09 -0.37
CA PRO A 32 3.31 -13.85 0.53
C PRO A 32 2.80 -15.12 -0.15
N GLU A 33 2.59 -16.17 0.64
CA GLU A 33 1.85 -17.37 0.23
C GLU A 33 0.36 -17.17 0.56
N PRO A 34 -0.56 -17.30 -0.42
CA PRO A 34 -1.99 -17.17 -0.17
C PRO A 34 -2.52 -18.35 0.65
N LYS A 35 -3.41 -18.08 1.61
CA LYS A 35 -4.12 -19.10 2.39
C LYS A 35 -5.39 -19.57 1.67
N ASP A 36 -6.09 -20.52 2.27
CA ASP A 36 -7.38 -20.98 1.74
C ASP A 36 -8.38 -19.81 1.64
N GLY A 37 -9.01 -19.68 0.47
CA GLY A 37 -9.88 -18.57 0.13
C GLY A 37 -9.20 -17.26 -0.30
N GLU A 38 -7.86 -17.17 -0.30
CA GLU A 38 -7.12 -15.98 -0.73
C GLU A 38 -6.60 -16.11 -2.17
N ALA A 39 -6.25 -14.98 -2.79
CA ALA A 39 -5.61 -14.94 -4.10
C ALA A 39 -4.31 -14.12 -4.06
N LEU A 40 -3.26 -14.62 -4.69
CA LEU A 40 -2.01 -13.88 -4.89
C LEU A 40 -2.07 -13.13 -6.24
N LEU A 41 -1.92 -11.81 -6.18
CA LEU A 41 -2.04 -10.94 -7.35
C LEU A 41 -0.72 -10.25 -7.67
N ARG A 42 -0.45 -10.05 -8.97
CA ARG A 42 0.61 -9.17 -9.44
C ARG A 42 0.01 -7.84 -9.89
N VAL A 43 0.19 -6.81 -9.08
CA VAL A 43 -0.30 -5.45 -9.37
C VAL A 43 0.38 -4.91 -10.64
N ARG A 44 -0.42 -4.38 -11.55
CA ARG A 44 0.02 -3.76 -12.82
C ARG A 44 -0.10 -2.24 -12.79
N TYR A 45 -1.18 -1.76 -12.19
CA TYR A 45 -1.53 -0.35 -12.09
C TYR A 45 -2.10 -0.08 -10.71
N ILE A 46 -1.89 1.13 -10.21
CA ILE A 46 -2.44 1.62 -8.96
C ILE A 46 -3.24 2.88 -9.29
N SER A 47 -4.50 2.93 -8.86
CA SER A 47 -5.31 4.16 -8.93
C SER A 47 -4.74 5.18 -7.96
N LEU A 48 -4.58 6.42 -8.42
CA LEU A 48 -4.24 7.56 -7.57
C LEU A 48 -5.42 8.54 -7.60
N ASP A 49 -6.13 8.62 -6.48
CA ASP A 49 -7.36 9.38 -6.38
C ASP A 49 -7.53 10.06 -5.01
N ALA A 50 -8.50 10.96 -4.92
CA ALA A 50 -8.76 11.75 -3.72
C ALA A 50 -9.17 10.89 -2.50
N ALA A 51 -9.71 9.69 -2.72
CA ALA A 51 -10.10 8.80 -1.63
C ALA A 51 -8.86 8.31 -0.86
N ASN A 52 -7.72 8.14 -1.54
CA ASN A 52 -6.47 7.76 -0.88
C ASN A 52 -6.09 8.76 0.23
N ARG A 53 -6.27 10.08 -0.02
CA ARG A 53 -6.00 11.11 1.00
C ARG A 53 -6.93 10.98 2.19
N ALA A 54 -8.21 10.69 1.97
CA ALA A 54 -9.18 10.52 3.04
C ALA A 54 -8.85 9.30 3.92
N TRP A 55 -8.43 8.18 3.31
CA TRP A 55 -8.04 6.96 4.04
C TRP A 55 -6.83 7.13 4.96
N MET A 56 -5.93 8.08 4.66
CA MET A 56 -4.80 8.41 5.55
C MET A 56 -5.27 8.96 6.91
N HIS A 57 -6.48 9.52 6.98
CA HIS A 57 -7.02 10.15 8.19
C HIS A 57 -8.06 9.30 8.94
N GLY A 58 -8.49 8.16 8.38
CA GLY A 58 -9.41 7.25 9.04
C GLY A 58 -10.33 6.52 8.06
N ALA A 59 -11.16 5.62 8.59
CA ALA A 59 -12.17 4.92 7.79
C ALA A 59 -13.21 5.92 7.28
N THR A 60 -13.38 5.97 5.96
CA THR A 60 -14.37 6.84 5.30
C THR A 60 -15.72 6.17 5.12
N TYR A 61 -15.79 4.84 5.24
CA TYR A 61 -17.02 4.06 5.18
C TYR A 61 -17.40 3.59 6.57
N ARG A 62 -18.70 3.61 6.88
CA ARG A 62 -19.25 3.01 8.09
C ARG A 62 -19.36 1.50 7.88
N ALA A 63 -19.09 0.74 8.95
CA ALA A 63 -19.42 -0.68 9.03
C ALA A 63 -20.94 -0.88 9.09
#